data_AF-A0A2A4Y7H7-F1
#
_entry.id   AF-A0A2A4Y7H7-F1
#
_cell.length_a   1.000
_cell.length_b   1.000
_cell.length_c   1.000
_cell.angle_alpha   90.00
_cell.angle_beta   90.00
_cell.angle_gamma   90.00
#
_symmetry.space_group_name_H-M   'P 1'
#
loop_
_entity.id
_entity.type
_entity.pdbx_description
1 polymer ?
#
loop_
_entity_poly.entity_id
_entity_poly.type
_entity_poly.pdbx_seq_one_letter_code
_entity_poly.pdbx_strand_id
1 'polypeptide(L)'
;MKDFIYTLTLTIALLLPLGSANASPSPEGASVYIISPANGETVGQNITVKFGLAGMGVAPAGTDKKNTGHHHLLIDGKKLPANDKAMGKEVKHFGGGQTQSSITLSKGMHTLQLVLGNHQHIPHKPAVISEKITIYVK
;
A
#
# COMPACT_ATOMS: atom_id res chain seq x y z
N MET A 1 -49.11 -19.18 50.76
CA MET A 1 -48.80 -17.97 49.97
C MET A 1 -47.32 -18.05 49.64
N LYS A 2 -46.95 -18.18 48.36
CA LYS A 2 -45.55 -18.33 47.92
C LYS A 2 -45.15 -17.03 47.23
N ASP A 3 -44.27 -16.28 47.86
CA ASP A 3 -43.77 -15.01 47.33
C ASP A 3 -42.72 -15.30 46.25
N PHE A 4 -42.98 -14.82 45.04
CA PHE A 4 -42.11 -14.99 43.87
C PHE A 4 -41.27 -13.73 43.70
N ILE A 5 -39.98 -13.81 44.07
CA ILE A 5 -39.03 -12.72 43.90
C ILE A 5 -38.52 -12.76 42.45
N TYR A 6 -38.84 -11.75 41.66
CA TYR A 6 -38.28 -11.56 40.32
C TYR A 6 -36.95 -10.81 40.43
N THR A 7 -35.85 -11.51 40.16
CA THR A 7 -34.52 -10.89 40.04
C THR A 7 -34.35 -10.39 38.60
N LEU A 8 -34.28 -9.07 38.42
CA LEU A 8 -34.01 -8.43 37.13
C LEU A 8 -32.49 -8.37 36.90
N THR A 9 -31.96 -9.24 36.03
CA THR A 9 -30.56 -9.14 35.58
C THR A 9 -30.45 -8.15 34.41
N LEU A 10 -29.79 -7.02 34.65
CA LEU A 10 -29.46 -6.03 33.63
C LEU A 10 -28.16 -6.43 32.92
N THR A 11 -28.25 -6.98 31.71
CA THR A 11 -27.08 -7.23 30.85
C THR A 11 -26.68 -5.95 30.12
N ILE A 12 -25.54 -5.37 30.52
CA ILE A 12 -24.87 -4.32 29.74
C ILE A 12 -24.20 -5.00 28.54
N ALA A 13 -24.75 -4.78 27.35
CA ALA A 13 -24.11 -5.17 26.10
C ALA A 13 -22.96 -4.19 25.81
N LEU A 14 -21.73 -4.65 25.94
CA LEU A 14 -20.54 -3.91 25.55
C LEU A 14 -20.49 -3.84 24.01
N LEU A 15 -20.91 -2.72 23.41
CA LEU A 15 -20.67 -2.47 21.99
C LEU A 15 -19.17 -2.22 21.79
N LEU A 16 -18.45 -3.27 21.39
CA LEU A 16 -17.12 -3.11 20.80
C LEU A 16 -17.28 -2.42 19.44
N PRO A 17 -16.55 -1.33 19.14
CA PRO A 17 -16.52 -0.82 17.79
C PRO A 17 -15.84 -1.87 16.91
N LEU A 18 -16.60 -2.46 15.99
CA LEU A 18 -16.08 -3.24 14.86
C LEU A 18 -15.38 -2.25 13.90
N GLY A 19 -14.26 -1.69 14.33
CA GLY A 19 -13.33 -1.03 13.43
C GLY A 19 -12.65 -2.12 12.62
N SER A 20 -13.08 -2.33 11.39
CA SER A 20 -12.31 -3.12 10.43
C SER A 20 -10.96 -2.42 10.24
N ALA A 21 -9.95 -2.85 11.00
CA ALA A 21 -8.57 -2.43 10.82
C ALA A 21 -8.04 -3.11 9.55
N ASN A 22 -8.50 -2.60 8.41
CA ASN A 22 -8.19 -3.06 7.07
C ASN A 22 -6.70 -2.93 6.73
N ALA A 23 -5.97 -2.05 7.42
CA ALA A 23 -4.54 -1.85 7.21
C ALA A 23 -3.71 -2.81 8.09
N SER A 24 -2.77 -3.52 7.47
CA SER A 24 -1.82 -4.38 8.18
C SER A 24 -0.66 -3.53 8.75
N PRO A 25 -0.08 -3.88 9.91
CA PRO A 25 1.05 -3.14 10.45
C PRO A 25 2.28 -3.24 9.53
N SER A 26 3.12 -2.21 9.54
CA SER A 26 4.49 -2.26 9.01
C SER A 26 5.49 -2.08 10.16
N PRO A 27 6.65 -2.75 10.12
CA PRO A 27 7.68 -2.57 11.13
C PRO A 27 8.38 -1.21 10.99
N GLU A 28 8.94 -0.72 12.10
CA GLU A 28 9.78 0.47 12.09
C GLU A 28 10.97 0.30 11.12
N GLY A 29 11.29 1.37 10.39
CA GLY A 29 12.35 1.35 9.38
C GLY A 29 12.00 0.65 8.07
N ALA A 30 10.77 0.13 7.90
CA ALA A 30 10.32 -0.38 6.61
C ALA A 30 10.31 0.74 5.55
N SER A 31 10.90 0.46 4.39
CA SER A 31 10.98 1.45 3.30
C SER A 31 10.81 0.78 1.95
N VAL A 32 10.01 1.39 1.08
CA VAL A 32 9.92 1.06 -0.34
C VAL A 32 10.56 2.18 -1.14
N TYR A 33 11.28 1.86 -2.22
CA TYR A 33 12.03 2.86 -2.99
C TYR A 33 12.17 2.45 -4.45
N ILE A 34 12.42 3.43 -5.32
CA ILE A 34 12.72 3.18 -6.73
C ILE A 34 14.24 3.08 -6.87
N ILE A 35 14.72 1.93 -7.35
CA ILE A 35 16.14 1.67 -7.62
C ILE A 35 16.56 2.34 -8.94
N SER A 36 15.72 2.20 -9.96
CA SER A 36 15.89 2.86 -11.25
C SER A 36 14.52 3.16 -11.86
N PRO A 37 14.36 4.23 -12.64
CA PRO A 37 15.35 5.29 -12.86
C PRO A 37 15.64 6.11 -11.59
N ALA A 38 16.79 6.77 -11.56
CA ALA A 38 17.14 7.70 -10.50
C ALA A 38 16.34 9.00 -10.62
N ASN A 39 16.18 9.73 -9.51
CA ASN A 39 15.59 11.06 -9.54
C ASN A 39 16.43 12.01 -10.42
N GLY A 40 15.77 12.71 -11.34
CA GLY A 40 16.37 13.61 -12.32
C GLY A 40 16.88 12.92 -13.59
N GLU A 41 16.77 11.59 -13.70
CA GLU A 41 17.33 10.86 -14.83
C GLU A 41 16.58 11.17 -16.15
N THR A 42 17.35 11.29 -17.24
CA THR A 42 16.81 11.36 -18.60
C THR A 42 16.80 9.98 -19.23
N VAL A 43 15.62 9.54 -19.66
CA VAL A 43 15.37 8.16 -20.11
C VAL A 43 14.64 8.14 -21.46
N GLY A 44 14.63 6.98 -22.13
CA GLY A 44 13.80 6.77 -23.32
C GLY A 44 12.32 6.57 -22.97
N GLN A 45 11.44 6.41 -23.97
CA GLN A 45 10.01 6.21 -23.73
C GLN A 45 9.69 4.86 -23.06
N ASN A 46 10.46 3.81 -23.38
CA ASN A 46 10.33 2.49 -22.75
C ASN A 46 11.34 2.37 -21.62
N ILE A 47 10.85 2.38 -20.38
CA ILE A 47 11.71 2.35 -19.19
C ILE A 47 11.37 1.15 -18.33
N THR A 48 12.40 0.52 -17.78
CA THR A 48 12.24 -0.46 -16.72
C THR A 48 12.36 0.25 -15.38
N VAL A 49 11.25 0.33 -14.65
CA VAL A 49 11.25 0.80 -13.27
C VAL A 49 11.54 -0.38 -12.36
N LYS A 50 12.60 -0.29 -11.55
CA LYS A 50 13.01 -1.31 -10.58
C LYS A 50 12.64 -0.86 -9.17
N PHE A 51 12.00 -1.75 -8.43
CA PHE A 51 11.47 -1.51 -7.10
C PHE A 51 12.38 -2.14 -6.06
N GLY A 52 12.59 -1.43 -4.96
CA GLY A 52 13.28 -1.91 -3.77
C GLY A 52 12.37 -1.89 -2.56
N LEU A 53 12.62 -2.83 -1.64
CA LEU A 53 11.93 -2.95 -0.36
C LEU A 53 12.95 -3.36 0.71
N ALA A 54 12.88 -2.72 1.88
CA ALA A 54 13.68 -3.06 3.05
C ALA A 54 12.78 -3.17 4.29
N GLY A 55 13.14 -4.05 5.24
CA GLY A 55 12.39 -4.29 6.47
C GLY A 55 11.12 -5.13 6.31
N MET A 56 10.75 -5.52 5.09
CA MET A 56 9.55 -6.32 4.78
C MET A 56 9.80 -7.26 3.60
N GLY A 57 8.93 -8.27 3.44
CA GLY A 57 8.94 -9.18 2.30
C GLY A 57 7.93 -8.80 1.21
N VAL A 58 8.16 -9.31 0.00
CA VAL A 58 7.19 -9.21 -1.10
C VAL A 58 6.36 -10.50 -1.14
N ALA A 59 5.04 -10.38 -1.21
CA ALA A 59 4.12 -11.49 -1.36
C ALA A 59 3.00 -11.11 -2.35
N PRO A 60 2.47 -12.07 -3.15
CA PRO A 60 1.33 -11.79 -4.02
C PRO A 60 0.11 -11.28 -3.26
N ALA A 61 -0.71 -10.45 -3.92
CA ALA A 61 -2.02 -10.07 -3.42
C ALA A 61 -2.86 -11.31 -3.05
N GLY A 62 -3.69 -11.19 -2.02
CA GLY A 62 -4.44 -12.30 -1.43
C GLY A 62 -3.64 -13.20 -0.49
N THR A 63 -2.30 -13.12 -0.47
CA THR A 63 -1.47 -13.88 0.48
C THR A 63 -1.37 -13.13 1.79
N ASP A 64 -2.20 -13.49 2.77
CA ASP A 64 -2.11 -12.89 4.11
C ASP A 64 -0.91 -13.47 4.89
N LYS A 65 0.22 -12.78 4.79
CA LYS A 65 1.46 -13.13 5.48
C LYS A 65 2.03 -11.90 6.20
N LYS A 66 2.36 -12.10 7.48
CA LYS A 66 2.94 -11.06 8.34
C LYS A 66 4.17 -10.42 7.70
N ASN A 67 4.30 -9.09 7.84
CA ASN A 67 5.42 -8.28 7.35
C ASN A 67 5.68 -8.45 5.84
N THR A 68 4.61 -8.65 5.06
CA THR A 68 4.69 -8.70 3.61
C THR A 68 3.65 -7.83 2.94
N GLY A 69 3.90 -7.48 1.68
CA GLY A 69 2.97 -6.76 0.83
C GLY A 69 3.41 -6.84 -0.63
N HIS A 70 2.84 -5.99 -1.48
CA HIS A 70 3.22 -5.88 -2.89
C HIS A 70 3.20 -4.43 -3.38
N HIS A 71 3.94 -4.20 -4.46
CA HIS A 71 4.18 -2.87 -4.99
C HIS A 71 2.97 -2.31 -5.74
N HIS A 72 2.84 -0.99 -5.65
CA HIS A 72 1.97 -0.16 -6.47
C HIS A 72 2.78 1.03 -6.95
N LEU A 73 2.62 1.44 -8.20
CA LEU A 73 3.30 2.59 -8.77
C LEU A 73 2.29 3.68 -9.15
N LEU A 74 2.44 4.86 -8.56
CA LEU A 74 1.84 6.08 -9.05
C LEU A 74 2.71 6.65 -10.17
N ILE A 75 2.08 7.00 -11.29
CA ILE A 75 2.66 7.73 -12.40
C ILE A 75 1.91 9.06 -12.47
N ASP A 76 2.62 10.17 -12.34
CA ASP A 76 2.04 11.53 -12.34
C ASP A 76 0.96 11.75 -11.26
N GLY A 77 1.09 11.00 -10.16
CA GLY A 77 0.19 11.05 -9.02
C GLY A 77 0.24 12.39 -8.28
N LYS A 78 -0.87 13.11 -8.28
CA LYS A 78 -1.02 14.38 -7.54
C LYS A 78 -1.28 14.18 -6.05
N LYS A 79 -1.88 13.06 -5.67
CA LYS A 79 -2.24 12.71 -4.29
C LYS A 79 -1.87 11.25 -4.04
N LEU A 80 -1.49 10.95 -2.80
CA LEU A 80 -1.32 9.57 -2.35
C LEU A 80 -2.69 8.89 -2.20
N PRO A 81 -2.75 7.55 -2.33
CA PRO A 81 -3.96 6.80 -2.04
C PRO A 81 -4.40 6.95 -0.57
N ALA A 82 -5.66 6.64 -0.30
CA ALA A 82 -6.18 6.62 1.07
C ALA A 82 -5.55 5.45 1.86
N ASN A 83 -5.15 5.71 3.11
CA ASN A 83 -4.44 4.72 3.94
C ASN A 83 -5.31 3.56 4.46
N ASP A 84 -6.64 3.68 4.38
CA ASP A 84 -7.61 2.80 5.02
C ASP A 84 -8.51 2.03 4.02
N LYS A 85 -8.23 2.18 2.72
CA LYS A 85 -9.00 1.57 1.63
C LYS A 85 -8.08 0.90 0.63
N ALA A 86 -8.63 -0.06 -0.11
CA ALA A 86 -7.93 -0.67 -1.22
C ALA A 86 -7.62 0.40 -2.29
N MET A 87 -6.39 0.40 -2.76
CA MET A 87 -5.97 1.26 -3.87
C MET A 87 -6.72 0.86 -5.14
N GLY A 88 -7.14 1.86 -5.92
CA GLY A 88 -7.89 1.70 -7.15
C GLY A 88 -7.06 1.98 -8.39
N LYS A 89 -7.71 2.52 -9.42
CA LYS A 89 -7.12 2.76 -10.75
C LYS A 89 -6.08 3.88 -10.79
N GLU A 90 -5.93 4.63 -9.70
CA GLU A 90 -4.92 5.69 -9.56
C GLU A 90 -3.48 5.16 -9.48
N VAL A 91 -3.31 3.86 -9.26
CA VAL A 91 -2.02 3.16 -9.25
C VAL A 91 -1.96 2.07 -10.32
N LYS A 92 -0.75 1.79 -10.79
CA LYS A 92 -0.45 0.53 -11.47
C LYS A 92 -0.17 -0.55 -10.43
N HIS A 93 -0.91 -1.66 -10.50
CA HIS A 93 -0.79 -2.77 -9.55
C HIS A 93 0.30 -3.78 -9.95
N PHE A 94 1.03 -4.25 -8.94
CA PHE A 94 1.99 -5.34 -9.05
C PHE A 94 1.70 -6.45 -8.03
N GLY A 95 0.43 -6.88 -8.00
CA GLY A 95 -0.08 -7.91 -7.10
C GLY A 95 0.48 -9.32 -7.32
N GLY A 96 1.30 -9.54 -8.36
CA GLY A 96 2.02 -10.81 -8.55
C GLY A 96 3.33 -10.89 -7.76
N GLY A 97 3.67 -9.84 -7.00
CA GLY A 97 4.96 -9.73 -6.32
C GLY A 97 6.10 -9.27 -7.22
N GLN A 98 5.78 -8.54 -8.31
CA GLN A 98 6.80 -8.02 -9.20
C GLN A 98 7.68 -6.99 -8.47
N THR A 99 8.97 -7.06 -8.75
CA THR A 99 10.00 -6.13 -8.24
C THR A 99 10.53 -5.19 -9.33
N GLN A 100 10.00 -5.29 -10.54
CA GLN A 100 10.24 -4.34 -11.62
C GLN A 100 9.11 -4.42 -12.65
N SER A 101 9.00 -3.38 -13.49
CA SER A 101 8.10 -3.39 -14.64
C SER A 101 8.59 -2.48 -15.74
N SER A 102 8.43 -2.92 -17.00
CA SER A 102 8.58 -2.05 -18.15
C SER A 102 7.30 -1.23 -18.35
N ILE A 103 7.46 0.09 -18.46
CA ILE A 103 6.38 1.03 -18.74
C ILE A 103 6.77 1.90 -19.93
N THR A 104 5.76 2.35 -20.66
CA THR A 104 5.92 3.31 -21.76
C THR A 104 5.31 4.63 -21.32
N LEU A 105 6.10 5.70 -21.39
CA LEU A 105 5.67 7.05 -21.05
C LEU A 105 5.80 7.97 -22.27
N SER A 106 4.95 8.99 -22.32
CA SER A 106 5.07 10.07 -23.28
C SER A 106 6.37 10.87 -23.06
N LYS A 107 6.81 11.60 -24.09
CA LYS A 107 7.90 12.57 -23.92
C LYS A 107 7.51 13.67 -22.93
N GLY A 108 8.46 14.12 -22.12
CA GLY A 108 8.27 15.17 -21.13
C GLY A 108 8.63 14.76 -19.71
N MET A 109 8.21 15.59 -18.76
CA MET A 109 8.46 15.39 -17.33
C MET A 109 7.41 14.46 -16.74
N HIS A 110 7.86 13.45 -16.00
CA HIS A 110 6.99 12.52 -15.30
C HIS A 110 7.44 12.34 -13.85
N THR A 111 6.49 12.07 -12.95
CA THR A 111 6.78 11.69 -11.57
C THR A 111 6.41 10.23 -11.30
N LEU A 112 7.25 9.55 -10.51
CA LEU A 112 7.06 8.16 -10.11
C LEU A 112 7.12 8.04 -8.59
N GLN A 113 6.22 7.26 -8.00
CA GLN A 113 6.19 7.02 -6.56
C GLN A 113 5.61 5.64 -6.25
N LEU A 114 6.24 4.90 -5.34
CA LEU A 114 5.77 3.58 -4.91
C LEU A 114 4.96 3.66 -3.61
N VAL A 115 3.97 2.78 -3.50
CA VAL A 115 3.21 2.51 -2.27
C VAL A 115 3.17 0.99 -2.07
N LEU A 116 3.50 0.52 -0.86
CA LEU A 116 3.35 -0.89 -0.52
C LEU A 116 1.95 -1.14 0.04
N GLY A 117 1.20 -2.02 -0.63
CA GLY A 117 -0.11 -2.49 -0.16
C GLY A 117 0.01 -3.85 0.53
N ASN A 118 -0.86 -4.11 1.51
CA ASN A 118 -1.03 -5.41 2.12
C ASN A 118 -1.71 -6.41 1.15
N HIS A 119 -2.08 -7.59 1.64
CA HIS A 119 -2.74 -8.63 0.84
C HIS A 119 -4.07 -8.20 0.20
N GLN A 120 -4.71 -7.12 0.66
CA GLN A 120 -5.95 -6.55 0.12
C GLN A 120 -5.75 -5.27 -0.72
N HIS A 121 -4.51 -4.93 -1.08
CA HIS A 121 -4.15 -3.66 -1.75
C HIS A 121 -4.36 -2.41 -0.88
N ILE A 122 -4.43 -2.58 0.45
CA ILE A 122 -4.63 -1.48 1.40
C ILE A 122 -3.24 -1.04 1.88
N PRO A 123 -2.90 0.25 1.87
CA PRO A 123 -1.62 0.69 2.43
C PRO A 123 -1.41 0.18 3.86
N HIS A 124 -0.18 -0.17 4.21
CA HIS A 124 0.17 -0.56 5.57
C HIS A 124 0.00 0.59 6.57
N LYS A 125 0.06 0.29 7.87
CA LYS A 125 0.06 1.28 8.96
C LYS A 125 1.30 1.13 9.86
N PRO A 126 2.23 2.10 9.89
CA PRO A 126 2.29 3.29 9.03
C PRO A 126 2.44 2.94 7.54
N ALA A 127 2.05 3.85 6.65
CA ALA A 127 2.15 3.63 5.22
C ALA A 127 3.63 3.56 4.79
N VAL A 128 3.96 2.56 3.97
CA VAL A 128 5.31 2.38 3.42
C VAL A 128 5.29 2.92 1.99
N ILE A 129 5.81 4.13 1.82
CA ILE A 129 5.71 4.95 0.60
C ILE A 129 7.12 5.41 0.24
N SER A 130 7.46 5.41 -1.05
CA SER A 130 8.77 5.92 -1.48
C SER A 130 8.80 7.44 -1.55
N GLU A 131 10.02 7.97 -1.59
CA GLU A 131 10.24 9.29 -2.16
C GLU A 131 9.62 9.39 -3.56
N LYS A 132 9.10 10.57 -3.87
CA LYS A 132 8.63 10.89 -5.22
C LYS A 132 9.83 11.30 -6.06
N ILE A 133 10.08 10.57 -7.13
CA ILE A 133 11.12 10.93 -8.10
C ILE A 133 10.50 11.62 -9.30
N THR A 134 11.30 12.44 -9.97
CA THR A 134 10.97 13.08 -11.24
C THR A 134 11.94 12.58 -12.30
N ILE A 135 11.47 12.29 -13.50
CA ILE A 135 12.29 11.89 -14.65
C ILE A 135 11.92 12.70 -15.89
N TYR A 136 12.86 12.77 -16.84
CA TYR A 136 12.60 13.35 -18.16
C TYR A 136 12.65 12.27 -19.24
N VAL A 137 11.58 12.17 -20.02
CA VAL A 137 11.46 11.23 -21.14
C VAL A 137 11.72 11.98 -22.45
N LYS A 138 12.72 11.54 -23.22
CA LYS A 138 13.12 12.15 -24.51
C LYS A 138 12.48 11.54 -25.76
#